data_AF-A0A1C6GUB4-F1
#
_entry.id   AF-A0A1C6GUB4-F1
#
_cell.length_a   1.000
_cell.length_b   1.000
_cell.length_c   1.000
_cell.angle_alpha   90.00
_cell.angle_beta   90.00
_cell.angle_gamma   90.00
#
_symmetry.space_group_name_H-M   'P 1'
#
loop_
_entity.id
_entity.type
_entity.pdbx_description
1 polymer ?
#
loop_
_entity_poly.entity_id
_entity_poly.type
_entity_poly.pdbx_seq_one_letter_code
_entity_poly.pdbx_strand_id
1 'polypeptide(L)'
;MTRDELERELLAQPVRSLQYMLRRLSLQYPFLPEIVADGVFGERTLEAVMLFQRELHPPVTGMVDEETWNDIRERWILLERKLAEPRPVRLFPGQEARVYPGNEQEFLIIPQAMLRILARYFDGITADQADGLHGPASVANTRWLQRAAGLEESGIMDRQTWELLGRLYEMFVVKERKQQDSSRYQGRG
;
A
#
# COMPACT_ATOMS: atom_id res chain seq x y z
N MET A 1 -1.23 1.00 -13.72
CA MET A 1 -0.70 -0.22 -14.34
C MET A 1 -1.33 -1.41 -13.64
N THR A 2 -2.16 -2.17 -14.34
CA THR A 2 -2.75 -3.41 -13.85
C THR A 2 -1.70 -4.54 -13.89
N ARG A 3 -1.93 -5.63 -13.15
CA ARG A 3 -1.03 -6.81 -13.17
C ARG A 3 -0.84 -7.34 -14.59
N ASP A 4 -1.92 -7.36 -15.37
CA ASP A 4 -1.94 -7.89 -16.73
C ASP A 4 -1.20 -6.97 -17.71
N GLU A 5 -1.24 -5.66 -17.50
CA GLU A 5 -0.43 -4.68 -18.26
C GLU A 5 1.06 -4.88 -17.98
N LEU A 6 1.43 -5.07 -16.71
CA LEU A 6 2.81 -5.33 -16.31
C LEU A 6 3.31 -6.67 -16.86
N GLU A 7 2.52 -7.74 -16.79
CA GLU A 7 2.88 -9.04 -17.37
C GLU A 7 3.05 -8.97 -18.89
N ARG A 8 2.19 -8.24 -19.61
CA ARG A 8 2.34 -8.01 -21.07
C ARG A 8 3.58 -7.18 -21.41
N GLU A 9 3.86 -6.13 -20.66
CA GLU A 9 5.04 -5.29 -20.86
C GLU A 9 6.33 -6.09 -20.57
N LEU A 10 6.31 -6.91 -19.51
CA LEU A 10 7.45 -7.74 -19.13
C LEU A 10 7.82 -8.75 -20.23
N LEU A 11 6.82 -9.33 -20.89
CA LEU A 11 6.99 -10.28 -22.01
C LEU A 11 7.41 -9.59 -23.31
N ALA A 12 7.04 -8.33 -23.52
CA ALA A 12 7.39 -7.59 -24.73
C ALA A 12 8.87 -7.15 -24.77
N GLN A 13 9.53 -7.00 -23.62
CA GLN A 13 10.93 -6.55 -23.51
C GLN A 13 11.73 -7.39 -22.49
N PRO A 14 11.96 -8.69 -22.74
CA PRO A 14 12.43 -9.64 -21.72
C PRO A 14 13.77 -9.26 -21.07
N VAL A 15 14.73 -8.75 -21.84
CA VAL A 15 16.03 -8.33 -21.28
C VAL A 15 15.87 -7.12 -20.36
N ARG A 16 15.09 -6.12 -20.78
CA ARG A 16 14.84 -4.92 -19.98
C ARG A 16 14.10 -5.26 -18.70
N SER A 17 13.14 -6.17 -18.79
CA SER A 17 12.39 -6.75 -17.67
C SER A 17 13.30 -7.46 -16.67
N LEU A 18 14.18 -8.34 -17.16
CA LEU A 18 15.19 -9.01 -16.34
C LEU A 18 16.06 -8.00 -15.59
N GLN A 19 16.61 -7.02 -16.31
CA GLN A 19 17.48 -5.99 -15.72
C GLN A 19 16.73 -5.18 -14.67
N TYR A 20 15.48 -4.84 -14.94
CA TYR A 20 14.62 -4.14 -13.97
C TYR A 20 14.41 -4.98 -12.70
N MET A 21 14.06 -6.26 -12.84
CA MET A 21 13.86 -7.15 -11.69
C MET A 21 15.13 -7.30 -10.86
N LEU A 22 16.27 -7.58 -11.50
CA LEU A 22 17.57 -7.69 -10.82
C LEU A 22 17.98 -6.39 -10.12
N ARG A 23 17.74 -5.23 -10.76
CA ARG A 23 17.96 -3.93 -10.13
C ARG A 23 17.07 -3.73 -8.90
N ARG A 24 15.78 -4.09 -8.97
CA ARG A 24 14.89 -3.98 -7.80
C ARG A 24 15.34 -4.92 -6.68
N LEU A 25 15.77 -6.13 -7.03
CA LEU A 25 16.27 -7.12 -6.08
C LEU A 25 17.54 -6.68 -5.34
N SER A 26 18.36 -5.77 -5.89
CA SER A 26 19.54 -5.24 -5.18
C SER A 26 19.19 -4.49 -3.89
N LEU A 27 17.93 -4.04 -3.74
CA LEU A 27 17.43 -3.45 -2.48
C LEU A 27 17.41 -4.46 -1.32
N GLN A 28 17.24 -5.74 -1.62
CA GLN A 28 17.20 -6.83 -0.62
C GLN A 28 18.47 -7.68 -0.62
N TYR A 29 19.15 -7.79 -1.77
CA TYR A 29 20.32 -8.63 -1.96
C TYR A 29 21.55 -7.78 -2.30
N PRO A 30 22.36 -7.37 -1.30
CA PRO A 30 23.47 -6.44 -1.50
C PRO A 30 24.60 -6.96 -2.42
N PHE A 31 24.64 -8.27 -2.67
CA PHE A 31 25.61 -8.87 -3.60
C PHE A 31 25.23 -8.64 -5.09
N LEU A 32 23.98 -8.23 -5.38
CA LEU A 32 23.58 -7.88 -6.73
C LEU A 32 24.05 -6.46 -7.07
N PRO A 33 24.71 -6.25 -8.22
CA PRO A 33 25.11 -4.92 -8.65
C PRO A 33 23.90 -4.09 -9.05
N GLU A 34 23.97 -2.78 -8.86
CA GLU A 34 22.97 -1.88 -9.44
C GLU A 34 23.21 -1.74 -10.96
N ILE A 35 22.27 -2.23 -11.76
CA ILE A 35 22.34 -2.23 -13.23
C ILE A 35 21.28 -1.33 -13.85
N VAL A 36 21.55 -0.84 -15.06
CA VAL A 36 20.59 -0.05 -15.86
C VAL A 36 19.71 -1.01 -16.68
N ALA A 37 18.41 -0.72 -16.73
CA ALA A 37 17.46 -1.47 -17.55
C ALA A 37 17.35 -0.86 -18.96
N ASP A 38 18.40 -1.05 -19.76
CA ASP A 38 18.55 -0.54 -21.13
C ASP A 38 18.05 -1.51 -22.22
N GLY A 39 17.75 -2.76 -21.86
CA GLY A 39 17.32 -3.81 -22.77
C GLY A 39 18.46 -4.54 -23.49
N VAL A 40 19.73 -4.28 -23.16
CA VAL A 40 20.90 -4.91 -23.78
C VAL A 40 21.56 -5.88 -22.80
N PHE A 41 21.64 -7.16 -23.18
CA PHE A 41 22.29 -8.18 -22.35
C PHE A 41 23.82 -8.08 -22.52
N GLY A 42 24.43 -7.12 -21.81
CA GLY A 42 25.88 -6.91 -21.79
C GLY A 42 26.57 -7.55 -20.59
N GLU A 43 27.86 -7.27 -20.43
CA GLU A 43 28.71 -7.83 -19.35
C GLU A 43 28.13 -7.59 -17.95
N ARG A 44 27.57 -6.41 -17.69
CA ARG A 44 26.96 -6.10 -16.39
C ARG A 44 25.70 -6.90 -16.11
N THR A 45 24.90 -7.21 -17.14
CA THR A 45 23.72 -8.07 -16.99
C THR A 45 24.14 -9.52 -16.78
N LEU A 46 25.14 -10.00 -17.52
CA LEU A 46 25.73 -11.32 -17.33
C LEU A 46 26.28 -11.50 -15.90
N GLU A 47 27.07 -10.54 -15.42
CA GLU A 47 27.61 -10.53 -14.06
C GLU A 47 26.48 -10.62 -13.01
N ALA A 48 25.44 -9.81 -13.14
CA ALA A 48 24.30 -9.83 -12.23
C ALA A 48 23.57 -11.19 -12.22
N VAL A 49 23.40 -11.82 -13.40
CA VAL A 49 22.81 -13.16 -13.53
C VAL A 49 23.69 -14.22 -12.88
N MET A 50 25.00 -14.18 -13.13
CA MET A 50 25.94 -15.15 -12.54
C MET A 50 26.01 -15.02 -11.02
N LEU A 51 25.98 -13.79 -10.48
CA LEU A 51 25.92 -13.53 -9.04
C LEU A 51 24.61 -14.03 -8.44
N PHE A 52 23.48 -13.79 -9.11
CA PHE A 52 22.19 -14.34 -8.70
C PHE A 52 22.22 -15.87 -8.64
N GLN A 53 22.67 -16.53 -9.70
CA GLN A 53 22.78 -17.99 -9.75
C GLN A 53 23.72 -18.52 -8.67
N ARG A 54 24.88 -17.89 -8.48
CA ARG A 54 25.85 -18.35 -7.48
C ARG A 54 25.28 -18.37 -6.06
N GLU A 55 24.55 -17.33 -5.69
CA GLU A 55 24.08 -17.14 -4.32
C GLU A 55 22.69 -17.76 -4.07
N LEU A 56 21.82 -17.79 -5.10
CA LEU A 56 20.40 -18.10 -4.93
C LEU A 56 19.87 -19.21 -5.84
N HIS A 57 20.54 -19.50 -6.97
CA HIS A 57 20.07 -20.47 -7.96
C HIS A 57 21.22 -21.22 -8.68
N PRO A 58 22.04 -22.04 -7.97
CA PRO A 58 23.11 -22.78 -8.62
C PRO A 58 22.53 -23.84 -9.59
N PRO A 59 23.20 -24.16 -10.72
CA PRO A 59 24.58 -23.82 -11.06
C PRO A 59 24.77 -22.45 -11.73
N VAL A 60 26.00 -21.93 -11.68
CA VAL A 60 26.37 -20.67 -12.35
C VAL A 60 26.62 -20.94 -13.84
N THR A 61 25.64 -20.60 -14.68
CA THR A 61 25.73 -20.77 -16.15
C THR A 61 25.85 -19.44 -16.88
N GLY A 62 25.42 -18.35 -16.27
CA GLY A 62 25.27 -17.04 -16.92
C GLY A 62 24.11 -16.98 -17.92
N MET A 63 23.43 -18.09 -18.17
CA MET A 63 22.24 -18.18 -19.01
C MET A 63 20.99 -17.99 -18.15
N VAL A 64 19.99 -17.27 -18.67
CA VAL A 64 18.67 -17.15 -18.04
C VAL A 64 17.71 -18.08 -18.75
N ASP A 65 17.58 -19.29 -18.23
CA ASP A 65 16.56 -20.26 -18.63
C ASP A 65 15.22 -19.98 -17.92
N GLU A 66 14.22 -20.81 -18.19
CA GLU A 66 12.88 -20.67 -17.61
C GLU A 66 12.91 -20.75 -16.07
N GLU A 67 13.77 -21.61 -15.51
CA GLU A 67 13.89 -21.80 -14.07
C GLU A 67 14.52 -20.56 -13.40
N THR A 68 15.64 -20.08 -13.94
CA THR A 68 16.33 -18.87 -13.49
C THR A 68 15.40 -17.65 -13.61
N TRP A 69 14.66 -17.53 -14.71
CA TRP A 69 13.69 -16.45 -14.91
C TRP A 69 12.58 -16.48 -13.86
N ASN A 70 12.00 -17.66 -13.62
CA ASN A 70 10.91 -17.82 -12.66
C ASN A 70 11.37 -17.49 -11.23
N ASP A 71 12.57 -17.93 -10.82
CA ASP A 71 13.10 -17.63 -9.48
C ASP A 71 13.34 -16.11 -9.29
N ILE A 72 13.96 -15.45 -10.29
CA ILE A 72 14.13 -13.98 -10.28
C ILE A 72 12.77 -13.29 -10.17
N ARG A 73 11.80 -13.70 -10.99
CA ARG A 73 10.45 -13.12 -11.04
C ARG A 73 9.72 -13.31 -9.71
N GLU A 74 9.74 -14.49 -9.13
CA GLU A 74 9.04 -14.79 -7.88
C GLU A 74 9.61 -13.98 -6.72
N ARG A 75 10.94 -13.93 -6.59
CA ARG A 75 11.61 -13.10 -5.56
C ARG A 75 11.29 -11.63 -5.76
N TRP A 76 11.30 -11.16 -7.00
CA TRP A 76 10.92 -9.79 -7.31
C TRP A 76 9.45 -9.53 -6.91
N ILE A 77 8.49 -10.39 -7.26
CA ILE A 77 7.09 -10.28 -6.82
C ILE A 77 6.97 -10.24 -5.30
N LEU A 78 7.71 -11.09 -4.59
CA LEU A 78 7.72 -11.11 -3.12
C LEU A 78 8.30 -9.82 -2.54
N LEU A 79 9.37 -9.28 -3.14
CA LEU A 79 9.94 -8.00 -2.75
C LEU A 79 8.94 -6.86 -2.99
N GLU A 80 8.35 -6.78 -4.18
CA GLU A 80 7.31 -5.77 -4.48
C GLU A 80 6.12 -5.88 -3.53
N ARG A 81 5.73 -7.08 -3.12
CA ARG A 81 4.66 -7.27 -2.11
C ARG A 81 5.07 -6.79 -0.72
N LYS A 82 6.34 -6.95 -0.33
CA LYS A 82 6.87 -6.47 0.95
C LYS A 82 7.06 -4.96 0.96
N LEU A 83 7.50 -4.39 -0.16
CA LEU A 83 7.73 -2.96 -0.35
C LEU A 83 6.45 -2.19 -0.68
N ALA A 84 5.48 -2.84 -1.30
CA ALA A 84 4.14 -2.30 -1.40
C ALA A 84 3.66 -2.07 0.03
N GLU A 85 3.45 -0.81 0.38
CA GLU A 85 2.77 -0.45 1.61
C GLU A 85 1.53 -1.35 1.74
N PRO A 86 1.28 -1.96 2.92
CA PRO A 86 0.11 -2.82 3.10
C PRO A 86 -1.08 -2.04 2.56
N ARG A 87 -1.69 -2.56 1.48
CA ARG A 87 -2.76 -1.84 0.78
C ARG A 87 -3.76 -1.44 1.86
N PRO A 88 -4.05 -0.13 2.05
CA PRO A 88 -5.06 0.26 3.01
C PRO A 88 -6.29 -0.56 2.69
N VAL A 89 -6.84 -1.25 3.70
CA VAL A 89 -8.03 -2.08 3.55
C VAL A 89 -9.04 -1.22 2.79
N ARG A 90 -9.43 -1.65 1.58
CA ARG A 90 -10.43 -0.93 0.77
C ARG A 90 -11.78 -1.15 1.44
N LEU A 91 -12.02 -0.41 2.51
CA LEU A 91 -13.25 -0.41 3.28
C LEU A 91 -14.38 0.36 2.57
N PHE A 92 -14.08 1.05 1.46
CA PHE A 92 -15.04 1.82 0.67
C PHE A 92 -15.50 1.04 -0.58
N PRO A 93 -16.81 0.94 -0.87
CA PRO A 93 -17.37 0.03 -1.89
C PRO A 93 -17.14 0.42 -3.36
N GLY A 94 -16.18 1.30 -3.67
CA GLY A 94 -15.80 1.64 -5.05
C GLY A 94 -15.54 3.13 -5.25
N GLN A 95 -15.09 3.51 -6.45
CA GLN A 95 -14.71 4.90 -6.75
C GLN A 95 -15.90 5.89 -6.76
N GLU A 96 -17.12 5.38 -6.94
CA GLU A 96 -18.33 6.20 -7.11
C GLU A 96 -19.28 6.20 -5.90
N ALA A 97 -18.95 5.45 -4.83
CA ALA A 97 -19.82 5.42 -3.67
C ALA A 97 -19.91 6.81 -3.01
N ARG A 98 -21.13 7.23 -2.73
CA ARG A 98 -21.47 8.48 -2.06
C ARG A 98 -22.61 8.21 -1.10
N VAL A 99 -22.44 8.56 0.16
CA VAL A 99 -23.53 8.51 1.14
C VAL A 99 -24.00 9.94 1.40
N TYR A 100 -25.25 10.22 1.04
CA TYR A 100 -25.86 11.53 1.22
C TYR A 100 -26.46 11.66 2.63
N PRO A 101 -26.56 12.88 3.18
CA PRO A 101 -27.24 13.13 4.44
C PRO A 101 -28.62 12.47 4.51
N GLY A 102 -28.88 11.73 5.59
CA GLY A 102 -30.13 11.00 5.82
C GLY A 102 -30.20 9.62 5.17
N ASN A 103 -29.25 9.23 4.32
CA ASN A 103 -29.23 7.89 3.74
C ASN A 103 -28.61 6.88 4.70
N GLU A 104 -29.08 5.64 4.62
CA GLU A 104 -28.47 4.50 5.30
C GLU A 104 -27.60 3.70 4.33
N GLN A 105 -26.41 3.30 4.78
CA GLN A 105 -25.51 2.41 4.07
C GLN A 105 -24.69 1.60 5.08
N GLU A 106 -24.71 0.27 4.96
CA GLU A 106 -24.04 -0.63 5.93
C GLU A 106 -22.54 -0.35 6.06
N PHE A 107 -21.87 0.00 4.96
CA PHE A 107 -20.45 0.32 4.98
C PHE A 107 -20.12 1.62 5.73
N LEU A 108 -21.11 2.48 6.02
CA LEU A 108 -20.94 3.70 6.82
C LEU A 108 -20.72 3.41 8.32
N ILE A 109 -21.02 2.19 8.78
CA ILE A 109 -20.70 1.72 10.14
C ILE A 109 -19.20 1.87 10.42
N ILE A 110 -18.35 1.59 9.43
CA ILE A 110 -16.90 1.63 9.62
C ILE A 110 -16.39 3.07 9.84
N PRO A 111 -16.73 4.07 9.01
CA PRO A 111 -16.39 5.47 9.26
C PRO A 111 -16.91 5.99 10.58
N GLN A 112 -18.15 5.68 10.92
CA GLN A 112 -18.74 6.11 12.19
C GLN A 112 -17.95 5.52 13.37
N ALA A 113 -17.57 4.24 13.30
CA ALA A 113 -16.74 3.60 14.31
C ALA A 113 -15.34 4.24 14.40
N MET A 114 -14.71 4.56 13.27
CA MET A 114 -13.41 5.23 13.22
C MET A 114 -13.49 6.65 13.80
N LEU A 115 -14.49 7.43 13.41
CA LEU A 115 -14.75 8.78 13.92
C LEU A 115 -15.00 8.76 15.43
N ARG A 116 -15.75 7.78 15.94
CA ARG A 116 -15.97 7.60 17.38
C ARG A 116 -14.67 7.40 18.16
N ILE A 117 -13.69 6.71 17.58
CA ILE A 117 -12.36 6.55 18.20
C ILE A 117 -11.57 7.85 18.08
N LEU A 118 -11.61 8.51 16.92
CA LEU A 118 -10.91 9.77 16.67
C LEU A 118 -11.43 10.93 17.53
N ALA A 119 -12.70 10.91 17.93
CA ALA A 119 -13.27 11.86 18.88
C ALA A 119 -12.55 11.91 20.24
N ARG A 120 -11.72 10.91 20.56
CA ARG A 120 -10.86 10.92 21.76
C ARG A 120 -9.60 11.78 21.59
N TYR A 121 -9.23 12.09 20.35
CA TYR A 121 -8.00 12.81 19.99
C TYR A 121 -8.28 14.20 19.43
N PHE A 122 -9.49 14.46 18.93
CA PHE A 122 -9.84 15.69 18.23
C PHE A 122 -11.11 16.32 18.79
N ASP A 123 -10.99 17.58 19.17
CA ASP A 123 -12.15 18.43 19.44
C ASP A 123 -12.92 18.74 18.14
N GLY A 124 -14.25 18.69 18.22
CA GLY A 124 -15.15 18.97 17.10
C GLY A 124 -15.61 17.73 16.31
N ILE A 125 -15.17 16.52 16.68
CA ILE A 125 -15.79 15.27 16.23
C ILE A 125 -16.81 14.83 17.29
N THR A 126 -18.08 14.71 16.88
CA THR A 126 -19.15 14.20 17.74
C THR A 126 -19.16 12.68 17.70
N ALA A 127 -18.84 12.03 18.81
CA ALA A 127 -18.99 10.58 18.93
C ALA A 127 -20.47 10.18 18.91
N ASP A 128 -20.84 9.27 18.01
CA ASP A 128 -22.22 8.77 17.86
C ASP A 128 -22.23 7.26 17.60
N GLN A 129 -23.43 6.66 17.47
CA GLN A 129 -23.65 5.27 17.08
C GLN A 129 -23.03 4.97 15.71
N ALA A 130 -22.59 3.72 15.54
CA ALA A 130 -22.09 3.20 14.27
C ALA A 130 -23.14 2.27 13.68
N ASP A 131 -24.24 2.85 13.21
CA ASP A 131 -25.48 2.20 12.78
C ASP A 131 -25.67 2.17 11.26
N GLY A 132 -24.78 2.83 10.51
CA GLY A 132 -24.88 2.95 9.06
C GLY A 132 -25.78 4.10 8.59
N LEU A 133 -26.47 4.80 9.49
CA LEU A 133 -27.31 5.95 9.16
C LEU A 133 -26.48 7.23 9.08
N HIS A 134 -26.51 7.90 7.93
CA HIS A 134 -25.85 9.19 7.76
C HIS A 134 -26.63 10.35 8.39
N GLY A 135 -26.89 10.23 9.69
CA GLY A 135 -27.64 11.20 10.48
C GLY A 135 -26.83 12.46 10.84
N PRO A 136 -27.41 13.38 11.62
CA PRO A 136 -26.83 14.70 11.88
C PRO A 136 -25.39 14.70 12.38
N ALA A 137 -25.03 13.83 13.34
CA ALA A 137 -23.67 13.74 13.86
C ALA A 137 -22.70 13.18 12.81
N SER A 138 -23.12 12.15 12.07
CA SER A 138 -22.33 11.57 10.98
C SER A 138 -22.04 12.59 9.87
N VAL A 139 -23.05 13.38 9.49
CA VAL A 139 -22.93 14.47 8.51
C VAL A 139 -22.02 15.58 9.04
N ALA A 140 -22.18 16.00 10.30
CA ALA A 140 -21.34 17.02 10.92
C ALA A 140 -19.86 16.60 10.97
N ASN A 141 -19.57 15.36 11.33
CA ASN A 141 -18.21 14.80 11.32
C ASN A 141 -17.62 14.72 9.91
N THR A 142 -18.46 14.44 8.92
CA THR A 142 -18.07 14.41 7.50
C THR A 142 -17.70 15.79 7.01
N ARG A 143 -18.49 16.81 7.38
CA ARG A 143 -18.14 18.22 7.13
C ARG A 143 -16.87 18.65 7.85
N TRP A 144 -16.66 18.18 9.08
CA TRP A 144 -15.43 18.43 9.83
C TRP A 144 -14.20 17.89 9.07
N LEU A 145 -14.28 16.66 8.54
CA LEU A 145 -13.22 16.08 7.72
C LEU A 145 -12.99 16.88 6.43
N GLN A 146 -14.06 17.26 5.74
CA GLN A 146 -14.01 18.05 4.50
C GLN A 146 -13.35 19.40 4.75
N ARG A 147 -13.76 20.12 5.80
CA ARG A 147 -13.17 21.39 6.21
C ARG A 147 -11.68 21.25 6.52
N ALA A 148 -11.29 20.23 7.28
CA ALA A 148 -9.89 19.97 7.61
C ALA A 148 -9.01 19.75 6.38
N ALA A 149 -9.60 19.31 5.25
CA ALA A 149 -8.94 19.10 3.98
C ALA A 149 -9.13 20.24 2.96
N GLY A 150 -9.79 21.34 3.34
CA GLY A 150 -10.09 22.45 2.43
C GLY A 150 -11.08 22.10 1.31
N LEU A 151 -11.94 21.10 1.54
CA LEU A 151 -12.98 20.67 0.60
C LEU A 151 -14.29 21.40 0.87
N GLU A 152 -15.20 21.35 -0.10
CA GLU A 152 -16.58 21.78 0.10
C GLU A 152 -17.24 20.93 1.21
N GLU A 153 -17.85 21.61 2.19
CA GLU A 153 -18.52 20.99 3.34
C GLU A 153 -19.91 20.43 2.98
N SER A 154 -19.98 19.66 1.89
CA SER A 154 -21.21 19.03 1.40
C SER A 154 -21.87 18.13 2.46
N GLY A 155 -21.06 17.53 3.33
CA GLY A 155 -21.49 16.51 4.28
C GLY A 155 -21.82 15.18 3.61
N ILE A 156 -21.39 14.96 2.36
CA ILE A 156 -21.50 13.68 1.66
C ILE A 156 -20.25 12.85 1.97
N MET A 157 -20.43 11.61 2.44
CA MET A 157 -19.32 10.66 2.61
C MET A 157 -18.98 10.04 1.26
N ASP A 158 -17.95 10.58 0.60
CA ASP A 158 -17.40 10.07 -0.65
C ASP A 158 -16.00 9.46 -0.47
N ARG A 159 -15.41 8.97 -1.57
CA ARG A 159 -14.08 8.35 -1.53
C ARG A 159 -13.01 9.29 -0.97
N GLN A 160 -13.05 10.57 -1.35
CA GLN A 160 -12.04 11.54 -0.93
C GLN A 160 -12.11 11.77 0.58
N THR A 161 -13.33 11.94 1.10
CA THR A 161 -13.59 12.13 2.53
C THR A 161 -13.23 10.87 3.33
N TRP A 162 -13.49 9.68 2.77
CA TRP A 162 -13.07 8.41 3.37
C TRP A 162 -11.55 8.27 3.47
N GLU A 163 -10.82 8.56 2.40
CA GLU A 163 -9.34 8.46 2.37
C GLU A 163 -8.69 9.40 3.39
N LEU A 164 -9.30 10.56 3.64
CA LEU A 164 -8.89 11.47 4.71
C LEU A 164 -9.08 10.84 6.10
N LEU A 165 -10.25 10.26 6.36
CA LEU A 165 -10.53 9.56 7.61
C LEU A 165 -9.55 8.40 7.84
N GLY A 166 -9.28 7.61 6.81
CA GLY A 166 -8.30 6.52 6.86
C GLY A 166 -6.91 6.99 7.28
N ARG A 167 -6.41 8.07 6.67
CA ARG A 167 -5.10 8.66 6.99
C ARG A 167 -5.03 9.19 8.43
N LEU A 168 -6.07 9.88 8.90
CA LEU A 168 -6.13 10.38 10.27
C LEU A 168 -6.14 9.23 11.28
N TYR A 169 -6.96 8.21 11.03
CA TYR A 169 -7.02 7.04 11.90
C TYR A 169 -5.68 6.30 11.98
N GLU A 170 -5.01 6.09 10.84
CA GLU A 170 -3.69 5.48 10.82
C GLU A 170 -2.66 6.31 11.61
N MET A 171 -2.68 7.62 11.43
CA MET A 171 -1.72 8.53 12.05
C MET A 171 -1.87 8.60 13.59
N PHE A 172 -3.10 8.70 14.09
CA PHE A 172 -3.34 8.99 15.51
C PHE A 172 -3.73 7.76 16.33
N VAL A 173 -4.33 6.73 15.72
CA VAL A 173 -4.78 5.54 16.45
C VAL A 173 -3.81 4.38 16.27
N VAL A 174 -3.37 4.12 15.04
CA VAL A 174 -2.52 2.95 14.74
C VAL A 174 -1.06 3.21 15.10
N LYS A 175 -0.50 4.36 14.70
CA LYS A 175 0.91 4.67 15.00
C LYS A 175 1.17 4.91 16.49
N GLU A 176 0.25 5.52 17.23
CA GLU A 176 0.39 5.65 18.70
C GLU A 176 0.46 4.29 19.41
N ARG A 177 -0.42 3.34 19.06
CA ARG A 177 -0.39 1.99 19.65
C ARG A 177 0.96 1.32 19.46
N LYS A 178 1.54 1.41 18.26
CA LYS A 178 2.88 0.83 17.98
C LYS A 178 3.97 1.46 18.85
N GLN A 179 3.90 2.75 19.15
CA GLN A 179 4.86 3.45 20.01
C GLN A 179 4.70 3.06 21.49
N GLN A 180 3.45 2.94 21.96
CA GLN A 180 3.14 2.51 23.33
C GLN A 180 3.56 1.05 23.57
N ASP A 181 3.31 0.16 22.60
CA ASP A 181 3.69 -1.25 22.69
C ASP A 181 5.22 -1.40 22.68
N SER A 182 5.92 -0.68 21.80
CA SER A 182 7.39 -0.71 21.72
C SER A 182 8.06 -0.21 23.00
N SER A 183 7.49 0.80 23.66
CA SER A 183 7.97 1.32 24.95
C SER A 183 7.76 0.35 26.11
N ARG A 184 6.69 -0.47 26.08
CA ARG A 184 6.44 -1.51 27.11
C ARG A 184 7.45 -2.65 27.07
N TYR A 185 8.07 -2.93 25.92
CA TYR A 185 9.08 -3.99 25.80
C TYR A 185 10.50 -3.52 26.17
N GLN A 186 10.81 -2.22 26.12
CA GLN A 186 12.13 -1.69 26.47
C GLN A 186 12.32 -1.41 27.97
N GLY A 187 11.26 -1.45 28.78
CA GLY A 187 11.31 -1.22 30.24
C GLY A 187 11.51 -2.47 31.11
N ARG A 188 11.83 -3.63 30.52
CA ARG A 188 12.21 -4.86 31.24
C ARG A 188 13.61 -5.29 30.80
N GLY A 189 14.63 -4.64 31.36
CA GLY A 189 16.04 -4.97 31.20
C GLY A 189 16.79 -4.59 32.46
#